data_AF-A0A067DH92-F1
#
_entry.id   AF-A0A067DH92-F1
#
_cell.length_a   1.000
_cell.length_b   1.000
_cell.length_c   1.000
_cell.angle_alpha   90.00
_cell.angle_beta   90.00
_cell.angle_gamma   90.00
#
_symmetry.space_group_name_H-M   'P 1'
#
loop_
_entity.id
_entity.type
_entity.pdbx_description
1 polymer ?
#
loop_
_entity_poly.entity_id
_entity_poly.type
_entity_poly.pdbx_seq_one_letter_code
_entity_poly.pdbx_strand_id
1 'polypeptide(L)'
;CMKTLKGYIRNRARPEGCIAECCLAEECVRFCSGYMQKAKNIGALPMRNEESSDEIIIRGRPILKGQPLKMSEAMLKIAHRYVLLNTIEADPFRE
;
A
#
# COMPACT_ATOMS: atom_id res chain seq x y z
N CYS A 1 38.71 5.02 24.33
CA CYS A 1 37.61 5.11 25.32
C CYS A 1 37.40 6.53 25.87
N MET A 2 38.41 7.24 26.44
CA MET A 2 38.16 8.60 26.99
C MET A 2 37.94 9.73 25.95
N LYS A 3 38.52 9.63 24.74
CA LYS A 3 38.40 10.69 23.72
C LYS A 3 36.96 10.88 23.24
N THR A 4 36.20 9.79 23.11
CA THR A 4 34.79 9.79 22.68
C THR A 4 33.88 10.38 23.76
N LEU A 5 34.05 9.94 25.02
CA LEU A 5 33.27 10.44 26.16
C LEU A 5 33.46 11.95 26.37
N LYS A 6 34.67 12.47 26.17
CA LYS A 6 34.93 13.92 26.23
C LYS A 6 34.15 14.71 25.17
N GLY A 7 33.83 14.10 24.03
CA GLY A 7 32.99 14.70 22.99
C GLY A 7 31.51 14.81 23.39
N TYR A 8 31.04 13.98 24.32
CA TYR A 8 29.65 14.00 24.78
C TYR A 8 29.39 15.02 25.90
N ILE A 9 30.43 15.47 26.61
CA ILE A 9 30.28 16.44 27.72
C ILE A 9 30.05 17.85 27.15
N ARG A 10 28.79 18.18 26.87
CA ARG A 10 28.34 19.52 26.44
C ARG A 10 28.17 20.50 27.61
N ASN A 11 27.79 19.98 28.78
CA ASN A 11 27.71 20.74 30.02
C ASN A 11 28.65 20.14 31.07
N ARG A 12 29.71 20.88 31.41
CA ARG A 12 30.72 20.45 32.39
C ARG A 12 30.22 20.46 33.84
N ALA A 13 29.11 21.15 34.13
CA ALA A 13 28.51 21.13 35.46
C ALA A 13 27.76 19.81 35.76
N ARG A 14 27.44 19.00 34.73
CA ARG A 14 26.77 17.70 34.85
C ARG A 14 27.28 16.70 33.79
N PRO A 15 28.56 16.30 33.87
CA PRO A 15 29.21 15.55 32.80
C PRO A 15 28.61 14.16 32.59
N GLU A 16 28.20 13.46 33.65
CA GLU A 16 27.58 12.14 33.57
C GLU A 16 26.22 12.20 32.88
N GLY A 17 25.41 13.23 33.19
CA GLY A 17 24.11 13.47 32.55
C GLY A 17 24.25 13.71 31.05
N CYS A 18 25.21 14.54 30.64
CA CYS A 18 25.49 14.76 29.22
C CYS A 18 25.93 13.49 28.49
N ILE A 19 26.77 12.68 29.13
CA ILE A 19 27.20 11.40 28.55
C ILE A 19 25.98 10.47 28.38
N ALA A 20 25.14 10.34 29.41
CA ALA A 20 23.95 9.49 29.35
C ALA A 20 22.97 9.93 28.25
N GLU A 21 22.71 11.24 28.14
CA GLU A 21 21.84 11.80 27.10
C GLU A 21 22.39 11.56 25.68
N CYS A 22 23.70 11.77 25.46
CA CYS A 22 24.32 11.51 24.17
C CYS A 22 24.30 10.02 23.80
N CYS A 23 24.60 9.13 24.75
CA CYS A 23 24.51 7.68 24.53
C CYS A 23 23.08 7.27 24.15
N LEU A 24 22.07 7.77 24.88
CA LEU A 24 20.67 7.49 24.59
C LEU A 24 20.27 7.99 23.18
N ALA A 25 20.66 9.21 22.83
CA ALA A 25 20.38 9.78 21.51
C ALA A 25 21.01 8.95 20.38
N GLU A 26 22.25 8.51 20.53
CA GLU A 26 22.90 7.64 19.55
C GLU A 26 22.22 6.27 19.43
N GLU A 27 21.81 5.67 20.55
CA GLU A 27 21.05 4.42 20.55
C GLU A 27 19.70 4.57 19.86
N CYS A 28 18.95 5.64 20.16
CA CYS A 28 17.68 5.93 19.50
C CYS A 28 17.86 6.09 17.98
N VAL A 29 18.86 6.84 17.52
CA VAL A 29 19.12 7.02 16.08
C VAL A 29 19.51 5.69 15.41
N ARG A 30 20.34 4.88 16.07
CA ARG A 30 20.74 3.55 15.56
C ARG A 30 19.55 2.60 15.47
N PHE A 31 18.69 2.58 16.49
CA PHE A 31 17.47 1.80 16.48
C PHE A 31 16.49 2.27 15.39
N CYS A 32 16.21 3.58 15.35
CA CYS A 32 15.28 4.18 14.39
C CYS A 32 15.75 4.01 12.95
N SER A 33 17.05 4.06 12.67
CA SER A 33 17.57 3.85 11.31
C SER A 33 17.29 2.42 10.80
N GLY A 34 17.51 1.41 11.64
CA GLY A 34 17.17 0.02 11.33
C GLY A 34 15.65 -0.20 11.20
N TYR A 35 14.86 0.45 12.05
CA TYR A 35 13.39 0.40 11.95
C TYR A 35 12.89 1.07 10.66
N MET A 36 13.33 2.28 10.33
CA MET A 36 12.92 2.99 9.11
C MET A 36 13.27 2.22 7.83
N GLN A 37 14.43 1.56 7.79
CA GLN A 37 14.80 0.68 6.67
C GLN A 37 13.81 -0.49 6.51
N LYS A 38 13.40 -1.12 7.61
CA LYS A 38 12.38 -2.19 7.59
C LYS A 38 10.99 -1.66 7.26
N ALA A 39 10.63 -0.48 7.78
CA ALA A 39 9.34 0.16 7.55
C ALA A 39 9.15 0.57 6.08
N LYS A 40 10.22 0.97 5.36
CA LYS A 40 10.18 1.17 3.91
C LYS A 40 9.68 -0.07 3.15
N ASN A 41 10.04 -1.27 3.60
CA ASN A 41 9.57 -2.52 2.98
C ASN A 41 8.10 -2.82 3.29
N ILE A 42 7.58 -2.32 4.42
CA ILE A 42 6.16 -2.47 4.79
C ILE A 42 5.29 -1.56 3.93
N GLY A 43 5.75 -0.33 3.66
CA GLY A 43 5.09 0.61 2.73
C GLY A 43 5.30 0.29 1.25
N ALA A 44 6.36 -0.48 0.92
CA ALA A 44 6.66 -0.95 -0.44
C ALA A 44 6.01 -2.29 -0.78
N LEU A 45 5.07 -2.79 0.04
CA LEU A 45 4.11 -3.76 -0.46
C LEU A 45 3.51 -3.15 -1.74
N PRO A 46 3.54 -3.85 -2.89
CA PRO A 46 3.03 -3.29 -4.13
C PRO A 46 1.64 -2.77 -3.83
N MET A 47 1.45 -1.46 -4.02
CA MET A 47 0.16 -0.81 -3.84
C MET A 47 -0.86 -1.74 -4.49
N ARG A 48 -1.80 -2.24 -3.68
CA ARG A 48 -2.67 -3.35 -4.10
C ARG A 48 -3.44 -3.03 -5.39
N ASN A 49 -3.53 -1.73 -5.70
CA ASN A 49 -4.07 -1.14 -6.90
C ASN A 49 -3.04 -0.11 -7.44
N GLU A 50 -2.07 -0.51 -8.26
CA GLU A 50 -1.52 0.46 -9.21
C GLU A 50 -2.65 0.77 -10.19
N GLU A 51 -3.18 1.97 -10.03
CA GLU A 51 -4.27 2.53 -10.80
C GLU A 51 -3.85 2.58 -12.27
N SER A 52 -4.59 1.84 -13.11
CA SER A 52 -4.64 2.10 -14.55
C SER A 52 -4.84 3.59 -14.75
N SER A 53 -3.99 4.21 -15.56
CA SER A 53 -4.00 5.64 -15.92
C SER A 53 -5.21 6.01 -16.79
N ASP A 54 -6.41 5.57 -16.40
CA ASP A 54 -7.67 5.97 -17.00
C ASP A 54 -8.35 6.93 -16.02
N GLU A 55 -8.14 8.23 -16.21
CA GLU A 55 -8.70 9.32 -15.37
C GLU A 55 -10.24 9.27 -15.26
N ILE A 56 -10.90 8.47 -16.10
CA ILE A 56 -12.36 8.37 -16.21
C ILE A 56 -12.91 7.15 -15.46
N ILE A 57 -12.11 6.09 -15.25
CA ILE A 57 -12.59 4.84 -14.63
C ILE A 57 -11.56 4.32 -13.63
N ILE A 58 -11.90 4.39 -12.35
CA ILE A 58 -11.15 3.71 -11.28
C ILE A 58 -11.31 2.19 -11.47
N ARG A 59 -10.49 1.58 -12.33
CA ARG A 59 -10.42 0.12 -12.44
C ARG A 59 -9.59 -0.41 -11.29
N GLY A 60 -10.26 -0.95 -10.28
CA GLY A 60 -9.60 -1.81 -9.29
C GLY A 60 -8.98 -3.04 -9.95
N ARG A 61 -7.93 -3.59 -9.34
CA ARG A 61 -7.30 -4.83 -9.81
C ARG A 61 -8.35 -5.96 -9.79
N PRO A 62 -8.53 -6.73 -10.87
CA PRO A 62 -9.44 -7.88 -10.87
C PRO A 62 -9.11 -8.82 -9.71
N ILE A 63 -10.12 -9.22 -8.93
CA ILE A 63 -9.97 -10.15 -7.79
C ILE A 63 -9.40 -11.49 -8.27
N LEU A 64 -9.71 -11.87 -9.51
CA LEU A 64 -9.27 -13.09 -10.16
C LEU A 64 -8.35 -12.74 -11.34
N LYS A 65 -7.36 -13.59 -11.62
CA LYS A 65 -6.51 -13.51 -12.84
C LYS A 65 -7.29 -13.86 -14.13
N GLY A 66 -8.61 -13.73 -14.12
CA GLY A 66 -9.44 -14.04 -15.29
C GLY A 66 -9.11 -13.07 -16.41
N GLN A 67 -8.82 -13.60 -17.60
CA GLN A 67 -8.72 -12.77 -18.79
C GLN A 67 -10.12 -12.22 -19.10
N PRO A 68 -10.27 -10.90 -19.31
CA PRO A 68 -11.54 -10.34 -19.73
C PRO A 68 -11.86 -10.88 -21.12
N LEU A 69 -12.95 -11.65 -21.23
CA LEU A 69 -13.44 -12.14 -22.51
C LEU A 69 -14.10 -10.97 -23.24
N LYS A 70 -13.52 -10.52 -24.36
CA LYS A 70 -14.15 -9.53 -25.22
C LYS A 70 -15.23 -10.22 -26.06
N MET A 71 -16.50 -9.98 -25.72
CA MET A 71 -17.63 -10.48 -26.49
C MET A 71 -17.96 -9.54 -27.66
N SER A 72 -18.35 -10.11 -28.80
CA SER A 72 -18.87 -9.32 -29.92
C SER A 72 -20.27 -8.79 -29.60
N GLU A 73 -20.67 -7.69 -30.24
CA GLU A 73 -22.02 -7.13 -30.09
C GLU A 73 -23.11 -8.16 -30.45
N ALA A 74 -22.86 -9.00 -31.46
CA ALA A 74 -23.77 -10.09 -31.83
C ALA A 74 -23.95 -11.12 -30.71
N MET A 75 -22.86 -11.54 -30.06
CA MET A 75 -22.93 -12.47 -28.92
C MET A 75 -23.64 -11.83 -27.72
N LEU A 76 -23.44 -10.52 -27.47
CA LEU A 76 -24.15 -9.80 -26.43
C LEU A 76 -25.66 -9.75 -26.71
N LYS A 77 -26.07 -9.45 -27.96
CA LYS A 77 -27.49 -9.47 -28.36
C LYS A 77 -28.13 -10.84 -28.12
N ILE A 78 -27.42 -11.92 -28.45
CA ILE A 78 -27.89 -13.28 -28.19
C ILE A 78 -28.02 -13.54 -26.68
N ALA A 79 -26.99 -13.21 -25.90
CA ALA A 79 -27.00 -13.40 -24.45
C ALA A 79 -28.14 -12.61 -23.79
N HIS A 80 -28.31 -11.35 -24.16
CA HIS A 80 -29.39 -10.49 -23.66
C HIS A 80 -30.76 -11.08 -23.99
N ARG A 81 -30.98 -11.52 -25.24
CA ARG A 81 -32.25 -12.14 -25.65
C ARG A 81 -32.51 -13.45 -24.92
N TYR A 82 -31.46 -14.25 -24.68
CA TYR A 82 -31.58 -15.49 -23.92
C TYR A 82 -32.03 -15.23 -22.49
N VAL A 83 -31.36 -14.30 -21.79
CA VAL A 83 -31.76 -13.89 -20.43
C VAL A 83 -33.19 -13.37 -20.44
N LEU A 84 -33.50 -12.41 -21.33
CA LEU A 84 -34.82 -11.80 -21.43
C LEU A 84 -35.92 -12.84 -21.61
N LEU A 85 -35.70 -13.92 -22.38
CA LEU A 85 -36.70 -14.95 -22.71
C LEU A 85 -36.70 -16.18 -21.78
N ASN A 86 -35.73 -16.34 -20.90
CA ASN A 86 -35.62 -17.52 -20.02
C ASN A 86 -35.63 -17.19 -18.52
N THR A 87 -35.69 -15.92 -18.11
CA THR A 87 -35.86 -15.53 -16.71
C THR A 87 -37.27 -15.05 -16.40
N ILE A 88 -37.79 -15.41 -15.23
CA ILE A 88 -39.16 -15.09 -14.80
C ILE A 88 -39.24 -13.62 -14.39
N GLU A 89 -38.16 -13.10 -13.83
CA GLU A 89 -38.03 -11.69 -13.41
C GLU A 89 -38.05 -10.73 -14.60
N ALA A 90 -37.75 -11.22 -15.80
CA ALA A 90 -37.78 -10.43 -17.03
C ALA A 90 -39.18 -10.38 -17.68
N ASP A 91 -40.15 -11.14 -17.19
CA ASP A 91 -41.51 -11.17 -17.75
C ASP A 91 -42.17 -9.79 -17.87
N PRO A 92 -42.03 -8.84 -16.90
CA PRO A 92 -42.60 -7.49 -17.03
C PRO A 92 -42.04 -6.67 -18.18
N PHE A 93 -40.90 -7.07 -18.75
CA PHE A 93 -40.21 -6.38 -19.83
C PHE A 93 -40.39 -7.10 -21.18
N ARG A 94 -41.21 -8.15 -21.22
CA ARG A 94 -41.63 -8.84 -22.44
C ARG A 94 -42.95 -8.21 -22.90
N GLU A 95 -42.86 -7.34 -23.89
CA GLU A 95 -44.04 -6.87 -24.64
C GLU A 95 -44.42 -7.87 -25.74
#